data_AF-A0A6N8F6L5-F1
#
_entry.id   AF-A0A6N8F6L5-F1
#
_cell.length_a   1.000
_cell.length_b   1.000
_cell.length_c   1.000
_cell.angle_alpha   90.00
_cell.angle_beta   90.00
_cell.angle_gamma   90.00
#
_symmetry.space_group_name_H-M   'P 1'
#
loop_
_entity.id
_entity.type
_entity.pdbx_description
1 polymer ?
#
loop_
_entity_poly.entity_id
_entity_poly.type
_entity_poly.pdbx_seq_one_letter_code
_entity_poly.pdbx_strand_id
1 'polypeptide(L)'
;MTKGKSTIFKNALLVLLAAGVLAGCQNEEKGAAETATAPASAPVKDTAAEPTPSSSGGTEAAPTTGSPELQTNDGNITGQQRIIPGTYIIGYYDPANVGIAEVKKLGGGDQYHLNVQIVRGFSHHNGEIDGDFRVDGQRLVFADELYRNVSLSFTDNALTIDYPEEDFFGGANAEPRDTYFLQNSGTEDAPFLSRLYDQAGVEEAYRNGFTDVYTYPLDDDQNLLLLRSQSSVDRAVTASERIVIHNPKEDRFIPLGEVVPYDLDSIREQLKAYNVDEELVYEVTRKEYADRYKEVLMKRFDQGQAEFLNGAVNLTEEEAFYIVTGIENSTAAENNRRDNQNIGSIFIQEVDHADEQAVTIHIYEEVRNDETDTHTATADWLSVDRQTGRVVSELFD
;
A
#
# COMPACT_ATOMS: atom_id res chain seq x y z
N MET A 1 -47.58 -3.73 -3.66
CA MET A 1 -47.25 -2.58 -4.53
C MET A 1 -46.95 -1.42 -3.59
N THR A 2 -45.77 -0.83 -3.49
CA THR A 2 -44.60 -0.78 -4.37
C THR A 2 -43.35 -0.62 -3.48
N LYS A 3 -42.35 -1.47 -3.70
CA LYS A 3 -40.96 -1.25 -3.31
C LYS A 3 -40.43 -0.03 -4.07
N GLY A 4 -39.65 0.82 -3.43
CA GLY A 4 -38.91 1.87 -4.13
C GLY A 4 -38.13 2.77 -3.19
N LYS A 5 -36.84 2.93 -3.49
CA LYS A 5 -35.84 3.86 -2.91
C LYS A 5 -35.00 3.33 -1.73
N SER A 6 -34.13 2.37 -2.03
CA SER A 6 -32.93 2.02 -1.24
C SER A 6 -31.63 2.24 -2.05
N THR A 7 -31.73 2.93 -3.20
CA THR A 7 -30.60 3.12 -4.13
C THR A 7 -29.91 4.49 -3.98
N ILE A 8 -30.58 5.48 -3.36
CA ILE A 8 -30.05 6.85 -3.24
C ILE A 8 -29.00 6.96 -2.11
N PHE A 9 -29.17 6.20 -1.03
CA PHE A 9 -28.23 6.18 0.11
C PHE A 9 -26.86 5.56 -0.21
N LYS A 10 -26.78 4.64 -1.17
CA LYS A 10 -25.53 3.98 -1.56
C LYS A 10 -24.54 4.92 -2.28
N ASN A 11 -25.06 5.93 -2.96
CA ASN A 11 -24.21 6.90 -3.67
C ASN A 11 -23.77 8.07 -2.78
N ALA A 12 -24.50 8.38 -1.71
CA ALA A 12 -24.16 9.51 -0.84
C ALA A 12 -22.86 9.25 -0.04
N LEU A 13 -22.70 8.06 0.53
CA LEU A 13 -21.52 7.70 1.34
C LEU A 13 -20.23 7.63 0.49
N LEU A 14 -20.32 7.11 -0.74
CA LEU A 14 -19.17 7.00 -1.65
C LEU A 14 -18.75 8.34 -2.27
N VAL A 15 -19.70 9.27 -2.47
CA VAL A 15 -19.43 10.60 -3.03
C VAL A 15 -18.87 11.57 -1.98
N LEU A 16 -19.21 11.40 -0.69
CA LEU A 16 -18.74 12.24 0.41
C LEU A 16 -17.25 12.03 0.73
N LEU A 17 -16.77 10.79 0.78
CA LEU A 17 -15.34 10.48 0.98
C LEU A 17 -14.48 10.90 -0.22
N ALA A 18 -15.00 10.77 -1.45
CA ALA A 18 -14.31 11.20 -2.67
C ALA A 18 -14.16 12.72 -2.79
N ALA A 19 -15.09 13.49 -2.21
CA ALA A 19 -15.14 14.94 -2.38
C ALA A 19 -14.10 15.71 -1.56
N GLY A 20 -13.57 15.13 -0.47
CA GLY A 20 -12.59 15.77 0.41
C GLY A 20 -11.17 15.82 -0.16
N VAL A 21 -10.79 14.83 -0.98
CA VAL A 21 -9.44 14.71 -1.55
C VAL A 21 -9.24 15.62 -2.78
N LEU A 22 -10.32 15.98 -3.47
CA LEU A 22 -10.29 16.63 -4.80
C LEU A 22 -9.85 18.12 -4.84
N ALA A 23 -9.44 18.76 -3.73
CA ALA A 23 -9.10 20.19 -3.73
C ALA A 23 -7.65 20.54 -3.32
N GLY A 24 -6.78 19.55 -3.08
CA GLY A 24 -5.37 19.80 -2.71
C GLY A 24 -4.43 20.18 -3.86
N CYS A 25 -4.84 20.06 -5.12
CA CYS A 25 -3.93 20.14 -6.28
C CYS A 25 -4.44 21.00 -7.43
N GLN A 26 -5.01 22.19 -7.20
CA GLN A 26 -5.14 23.18 -8.27
C GLN A 26 -5.03 24.61 -7.73
N ASN A 27 -3.82 25.18 -7.81
CA ASN A 27 -3.61 26.60 -8.11
C ASN A 27 -2.12 26.85 -8.41
N GLU A 28 -1.78 27.01 -9.69
CA GLU A 28 -1.20 28.24 -10.26
C GLU A 28 -0.54 27.94 -11.62
N GLU A 29 -1.20 28.34 -12.71
CA GLU A 29 -0.49 28.66 -13.95
C GLU A 29 -1.16 29.84 -14.68
N LYS A 30 -0.41 30.93 -14.85
CA LYS A 30 -0.53 31.97 -15.90
C LYS A 30 0.55 33.04 -15.64
N GLY A 31 1.47 33.39 -16.54
CA GLY A 31 1.75 32.93 -17.89
C GLY A 31 2.96 33.67 -18.52
N ALA A 32 3.48 33.08 -19.61
CA ALA A 32 4.10 33.58 -20.86
C ALA A 32 4.89 34.93 -20.89
N ALA A 33 5.96 35.15 -21.67
CA ALA A 33 6.40 34.56 -22.95
C ALA A 33 7.86 34.95 -23.33
N GLU A 34 8.44 34.16 -24.25
CA GLU A 34 9.44 34.47 -25.32
C GLU A 34 10.81 35.11 -24.96
N THR A 35 11.97 34.63 -25.44
CA THR A 35 12.36 34.59 -26.86
C THR A 35 13.64 33.73 -27.07
N ALA A 36 13.77 33.17 -28.28
CA ALA A 36 14.82 32.28 -28.78
C ALA A 36 16.26 32.84 -28.85
N THR A 37 17.28 31.98 -28.76
CA THR A 37 18.31 31.74 -29.83
C THR A 37 19.29 30.61 -29.47
N ALA A 38 19.48 29.65 -30.39
CA ALA A 38 20.74 28.92 -30.60
C ALA A 38 21.50 29.63 -31.75
N PRO A 39 22.80 29.37 -32.10
CA PRO A 39 23.46 28.06 -32.05
C PRO A 39 25.01 28.01 -31.90
N ALA A 40 25.52 26.76 -31.91
CA ALA A 40 26.64 26.26 -32.72
C ALA A 40 28.03 25.98 -32.10
N SER A 41 28.50 24.75 -32.38
CA SER A 41 29.84 24.34 -32.87
C SER A 41 30.75 23.53 -31.92
N ALA A 42 31.00 22.27 -32.34
CA ALA A 42 32.16 21.41 -32.05
C ALA A 42 33.45 21.99 -32.72
N PRO A 43 34.71 21.44 -32.63
CA PRO A 43 35.06 20.01 -32.72
C PRO A 43 36.36 19.47 -32.02
N VAL A 44 36.41 18.12 -31.87
CA VAL A 44 37.48 17.13 -32.19
C VAL A 44 38.93 17.26 -31.66
N LYS A 45 39.45 16.16 -31.05
CA LYS A 45 40.69 15.48 -31.52
C LYS A 45 40.94 14.07 -30.94
N ASP A 46 41.20 13.14 -31.86
CA ASP A 46 41.75 11.78 -31.72
C ASP A 46 43.15 11.73 -31.08
N THR A 47 43.56 10.55 -30.55
CA THR A 47 44.63 9.69 -31.14
C THR A 47 44.89 8.43 -30.26
N ALA A 48 45.06 7.29 -30.93
CA ALA A 48 45.29 5.92 -30.44
C ALA A 48 46.74 5.61 -29.98
N ALA A 49 46.94 4.47 -29.27
CA ALA A 49 47.81 3.34 -29.66
C ALA A 49 48.14 2.37 -28.50
N GLU A 50 47.95 1.08 -28.75
CA GLU A 50 48.56 -0.09 -28.08
C GLU A 50 50.07 -0.21 -28.43
N PRO A 51 50.94 -0.98 -27.72
CA PRO A 51 50.91 -2.46 -27.75
C PRO A 51 51.46 -3.24 -26.51
N THR A 52 51.17 -4.54 -26.47
CA THR A 52 51.75 -5.63 -25.61
C THR A 52 53.20 -6.01 -26.03
N PRO A 53 54.03 -6.81 -25.28
CA PRO A 53 53.77 -8.24 -24.93
C PRO A 53 54.47 -8.91 -23.69
N SER A 54 54.03 -10.15 -23.41
CA SER A 54 54.77 -11.37 -22.96
C SER A 54 55.03 -11.76 -21.48
N SER A 55 54.30 -12.82 -21.06
CA SER A 55 54.75 -14.20 -20.66
C SER A 55 55.62 -14.52 -19.42
N SER A 56 55.05 -15.32 -18.49
CA SER A 56 55.51 -16.62 -17.90
C SER A 56 54.76 -16.83 -16.57
N GLY A 57 54.26 -17.97 -16.08
CA GLY A 57 54.40 -19.40 -16.34
C GLY A 57 54.55 -20.10 -14.96
N GLY A 58 53.56 -20.89 -14.51
CA GLY A 58 53.68 -21.70 -13.27
C GLY A 58 52.35 -22.22 -12.71
N THR A 59 52.24 -23.54 -12.58
CA THR A 59 51.04 -24.37 -12.33
C THR A 59 50.92 -24.81 -10.86
N GLU A 60 49.72 -25.31 -10.49
CA GLU A 60 49.29 -26.03 -9.25
C GLU A 60 48.80 -25.13 -8.10
N ALA A 61 47.67 -25.38 -7.41
CA ALA A 61 46.76 -26.53 -7.31
C ALA A 61 45.32 -26.06 -7.04
N ALA A 62 44.32 -26.79 -7.54
CA ALA A 62 42.91 -26.54 -7.26
C ALA A 62 42.47 -27.18 -5.94
N PRO A 63 41.70 -26.48 -5.09
CA PRO A 63 40.78 -27.09 -4.15
C PRO A 63 39.34 -26.81 -4.57
N THR A 64 38.65 -27.83 -5.06
CA THR A 64 37.19 -27.93 -5.03
C THR A 64 36.77 -28.54 -3.70
N THR A 65 35.89 -27.86 -2.95
CA THR A 65 34.87 -28.36 -1.98
C THR A 65 34.53 -27.20 -1.03
N GLY A 66 33.29 -26.73 -0.85
CA GLY A 66 32.00 -27.04 -1.45
C GLY A 66 30.99 -25.97 -0.99
N SER A 67 30.21 -25.42 -1.92
CA SER A 67 29.03 -24.63 -1.59
C SER A 67 27.90 -25.60 -1.20
N PRO A 68 27.02 -25.25 -0.25
CA PRO A 68 25.93 -26.14 0.15
C PRO A 68 25.03 -26.43 -1.04
N GLU A 69 24.93 -27.70 -1.43
CA GLU A 69 23.85 -28.19 -2.28
C GLU A 69 22.53 -27.98 -1.53
N LEU A 70 21.62 -27.22 -2.14
CA LEU A 70 20.22 -27.17 -1.75
C LEU A 70 19.65 -28.60 -1.81
N GLN A 71 19.28 -29.13 -0.65
CA GLN A 71 18.39 -30.28 -0.56
C GLN A 71 17.05 -29.87 -1.19
N THR A 72 16.81 -30.36 -2.39
CA THR A 72 15.48 -30.38 -2.98
C THR A 72 14.73 -31.53 -2.29
N ASN A 73 13.75 -31.18 -1.46
CA ASN A 73 12.72 -32.16 -1.11
C ASN A 73 11.88 -32.42 -2.36
N ASP A 74 11.77 -33.70 -2.68
CA ASP A 74 11.15 -34.31 -3.86
C ASP A 74 9.89 -33.63 -4.39
N GLY A 75 9.87 -33.37 -5.71
CA GLY A 75 8.63 -33.14 -6.46
C GLY A 75 8.77 -32.33 -7.75
N ASN A 76 9.33 -32.92 -8.82
CA ASN A 76 9.19 -32.54 -10.24
C ASN A 76 8.97 -31.03 -10.55
N ILE A 77 10.07 -30.30 -10.74
CA ILE A 77 10.07 -28.93 -11.28
C ILE A 77 9.92 -28.98 -12.80
N THR A 78 8.68 -29.16 -13.27
CA THR A 78 8.29 -28.83 -14.66
C THR A 78 7.44 -27.56 -14.73
N GLY A 79 7.80 -26.57 -13.94
CA GLY A 79 7.40 -25.18 -14.12
C GLY A 79 8.66 -24.34 -14.00
N GLN A 80 9.06 -23.61 -15.05
CA GLN A 80 9.99 -22.50 -14.88
C GLN A 80 9.46 -21.64 -13.73
N GLN A 81 10.31 -21.23 -12.77
CA GLN A 81 9.94 -20.17 -11.82
C GLN A 81 9.40 -19.00 -12.66
N ARG A 82 8.09 -18.81 -12.65
CA ARG A 82 7.46 -17.78 -13.46
C ARG A 82 7.72 -16.47 -12.73
N ILE A 83 8.64 -15.66 -13.24
CA ILE A 83 8.82 -14.30 -12.75
C ILE A 83 7.54 -13.53 -13.06
N ILE A 84 6.94 -12.95 -12.02
CA ILE A 84 5.72 -12.15 -12.14
C ILE A 84 6.13 -10.67 -11.96
N PRO A 85 6.08 -9.86 -13.03
CA PRO A 85 6.23 -8.41 -12.88
C PRO A 85 5.09 -7.84 -12.03
N GLY A 86 5.42 -6.83 -11.23
CA GLY A 86 4.47 -6.23 -10.30
C GLY A 86 5.13 -5.62 -9.08
N THR A 87 4.30 -5.12 -8.19
CA THR A 87 4.68 -4.61 -6.87
C THR A 87 4.40 -5.68 -5.84
N TYR A 88 5.38 -5.89 -4.97
CA TYR A 88 5.32 -6.78 -3.83
C TYR A 88 5.55 -5.98 -2.57
N ILE A 89 4.92 -6.40 -1.48
CA ILE A 89 4.99 -5.74 -0.19
C ILE A 89 5.24 -6.76 0.91
N ILE A 90 6.01 -6.40 1.93
CA ILE A 90 6.20 -7.26 3.10
C ILE A 90 4.85 -7.57 3.78
N GLY A 91 4.78 -8.73 4.43
CA GLY A 91 3.63 -9.07 5.27
C GLY A 91 3.47 -8.11 6.45
N TYR A 92 2.26 -8.01 6.99
CA TYR A 92 1.92 -7.11 8.10
C TYR A 92 2.28 -5.65 7.79
N TYR A 93 1.83 -5.17 6.64
CA TYR A 93 2.09 -3.80 6.22
C TYR A 93 1.78 -2.79 7.34
N ASP A 94 2.75 -1.92 7.57
CA ASP A 94 2.65 -0.82 8.53
C ASP A 94 3.28 0.42 7.88
N PRO A 95 2.60 1.58 7.84
CA PRO A 95 3.16 2.83 7.32
C PRO A 95 4.50 3.25 7.95
N ALA A 96 4.79 2.83 9.19
CA ALA A 96 6.06 3.08 9.86
C ALA A 96 7.17 2.08 9.48
N ASN A 97 6.80 1.02 8.76
CA ASN A 97 7.61 -0.15 8.50
C ASN A 97 7.27 -0.66 7.10
N VAL A 98 7.77 0.06 6.09
CA VAL A 98 7.45 -0.19 4.69
C VAL A 98 8.55 -1.03 4.06
N GLY A 99 8.18 -2.11 3.38
CA GLY A 99 9.07 -2.89 2.55
C GLY A 99 8.39 -3.17 1.22
N ILE A 100 8.88 -2.54 0.15
CA ILE A 100 8.32 -2.64 -1.20
C ILE A 100 9.39 -3.22 -2.12
N ALA A 101 9.01 -4.20 -2.94
CA ALA A 101 9.83 -4.72 -4.02
C ALA A 101 9.07 -4.60 -5.34
N GLU A 102 9.64 -3.93 -6.32
CA GLU A 102 9.07 -3.77 -7.65
C GLU A 102 9.86 -4.57 -8.67
N VAL A 103 9.18 -5.44 -9.40
CA VAL A 103 9.76 -6.26 -10.47
C VAL A 103 9.24 -5.78 -11.80
N LYS A 104 10.15 -5.29 -12.65
CA LYS A 104 9.84 -4.81 -14.01
C LYS A 104 10.49 -5.70 -15.05
N LYS A 105 9.77 -6.01 -16.13
CA LYS A 105 10.37 -6.69 -17.28
C LYS A 105 11.10 -5.68 -18.15
N LEU A 106 12.38 -5.92 -18.43
CA LEU A 106 13.17 -5.16 -19.40
C LEU A 106 12.95 -5.80 -20.78
N GLY A 107 12.61 -5.00 -21.80
CA GLY A 107 11.99 -5.49 -23.04
C GLY A 107 12.69 -6.65 -23.78
N GLY A 108 11.91 -7.38 -24.59
CA GLY A 108 12.41 -8.28 -25.65
C GLY A 108 13.09 -9.61 -25.24
N GLY A 109 13.29 -9.89 -23.94
CA GLY A 109 13.92 -11.13 -23.46
C GLY A 109 13.52 -11.52 -22.02
N ASP A 110 14.32 -12.40 -21.41
CA ASP A 110 14.18 -12.86 -20.01
C ASP A 110 15.03 -12.01 -19.04
N GLN A 111 14.99 -10.69 -19.24
CA GLN A 111 15.66 -9.70 -18.40
C GLN A 111 14.63 -8.92 -17.59
N TYR A 112 14.96 -8.68 -16.34
CA TYR A 112 14.10 -8.04 -15.37
C TYR A 112 14.92 -7.08 -14.52
N HIS A 113 14.25 -6.11 -13.95
CA HIS A 113 14.80 -5.16 -13.01
C HIS A 113 14.07 -5.32 -11.68
N LEU A 114 14.83 -5.41 -10.59
CA LEU A 114 14.33 -5.44 -9.23
C LEU A 114 14.73 -4.12 -8.55
N ASN A 115 13.74 -3.41 -8.02
CA ASN A 115 13.96 -2.31 -7.08
C ASN A 115 13.31 -2.66 -5.75
N VAL A 116 14.09 -2.74 -4.68
CA VAL A 116 13.63 -3.02 -3.32
C VAL A 116 13.95 -1.83 -2.45
N GLN A 117 12.97 -1.38 -1.69
CA GLN A 117 13.12 -0.32 -0.70
C GLN A 117 12.51 -0.77 0.61
N ILE A 118 13.32 -0.75 1.66
CA ILE A 118 12.86 -0.90 3.03
C ILE A 118 13.10 0.40 3.80
N VAL A 119 12.07 0.83 4.50
CA VAL A 119 12.12 1.91 5.49
C VAL A 119 11.54 1.36 6.79
N ARG A 120 12.35 1.33 7.85
CA ARG A 120 11.95 0.78 9.15
C ARG A 120 12.11 1.78 10.26
N GLY A 121 10.99 2.04 10.92
CA GLY A 121 10.91 3.04 11.96
C GLY A 121 11.23 4.44 11.46
N PHE A 122 11.50 5.29 12.45
CA PHE A 122 11.59 6.73 12.30
C PHE A 122 12.88 7.15 11.58
N SER A 123 12.82 7.21 10.25
CA SER A 123 13.70 8.03 9.39
C SER A 123 15.20 7.68 9.33
N HIS A 124 15.65 6.54 9.88
CA HIS A 124 17.10 6.31 10.07
C HIS A 124 17.64 4.99 9.52
N HIS A 125 16.78 4.03 9.16
CA HIS A 125 17.21 2.74 8.63
C HIS A 125 16.52 2.51 7.29
N ASN A 126 17.34 2.61 6.25
CA ASN A 126 16.96 2.32 4.89
C ASN A 126 17.74 1.10 4.42
N GLY A 127 17.13 0.28 3.59
CA GLY A 127 17.83 -0.73 2.82
C GLY A 127 17.31 -0.76 1.40
N GLU A 128 18.22 -1.10 0.49
CA GLU A 128 17.95 -1.02 -0.93
C GLU A 128 18.68 -2.13 -1.70
N ILE A 129 17.97 -2.75 -2.63
CA ILE A 129 18.56 -3.54 -3.71
C ILE A 129 17.98 -2.99 -5.00
N ASP A 130 18.84 -2.47 -5.86
CA ASP A 130 18.45 -1.94 -7.17
C ASP A 130 19.34 -2.60 -8.24
N GLY A 131 18.76 -3.48 -9.04
CA GLY A 131 19.57 -4.29 -9.95
C GLY A 131 18.81 -5.10 -10.99
N ASP A 132 19.46 -5.27 -12.13
CA ASP A 132 18.96 -6.11 -13.22
C ASP A 132 19.31 -7.58 -12.97
N PHE A 133 18.36 -8.47 -13.24
CA PHE A 133 18.55 -9.91 -13.16
C PHE A 133 17.97 -10.63 -14.37
N ARG A 134 18.44 -11.85 -14.61
CA ARG A 134 17.97 -12.71 -15.70
C ARG A 134 17.83 -14.15 -15.24
N VAL A 135 17.08 -14.92 -16.03
CA VAL A 135 17.04 -16.38 -15.88
C VAL A 135 18.30 -16.97 -16.52
N ASP A 136 19.06 -17.75 -15.74
CA ASP A 136 20.20 -18.54 -16.20
C ASP A 136 20.00 -20.01 -15.80
N GLY A 137 19.49 -20.81 -16.75
CA GLY A 137 19.07 -22.18 -16.48
C GLY A 137 17.90 -22.23 -15.50
N GLN A 138 18.15 -22.73 -14.28
CA GLN A 138 17.17 -22.80 -13.18
C GLN A 138 17.40 -21.72 -12.12
N ARG A 139 18.33 -20.79 -12.34
CA ARG A 139 18.71 -19.76 -11.36
C ARG A 139 18.32 -18.38 -11.85
N LEU A 140 18.03 -17.50 -10.90
CA LEU A 140 17.95 -16.07 -11.12
C LEU A 140 19.30 -15.47 -10.75
N VAL A 141 19.89 -14.71 -11.67
CA VAL A 141 21.25 -14.19 -11.52
C VAL A 141 21.25 -12.70 -11.82
N PHE A 142 21.74 -11.91 -10.87
CA PHE A 142 21.97 -10.48 -11.06
C PHE A 142 23.09 -10.21 -12.06
N ALA A 143 22.97 -9.12 -12.81
CA ALA A 143 24.01 -8.64 -13.70
C ALA A 143 25.14 -7.94 -12.93
N ASP A 144 24.84 -7.32 -11.80
CA ASP A 144 25.81 -6.65 -10.93
C ASP A 144 26.49 -7.66 -9.98
N GLU A 145 27.83 -7.61 -9.94
CA GLU A 145 28.65 -8.42 -9.02
C GLU A 145 28.39 -8.07 -7.54
N LEU A 146 27.89 -6.87 -7.25
CA LEU A 146 27.47 -6.47 -5.90
C LEU A 146 26.43 -7.43 -5.32
N TYR A 147 25.53 -7.95 -6.16
CA TYR A 147 24.43 -8.83 -5.75
C TYR A 147 24.69 -10.31 -6.07
N ARG A 148 25.95 -10.70 -6.30
CA ARG A 148 26.28 -12.09 -6.72
C ARG A 148 25.86 -13.17 -5.71
N ASN A 149 25.75 -12.81 -4.44
CA ASN A 149 25.33 -13.71 -3.35
C ASN A 149 23.82 -13.59 -3.05
N VAL A 150 23.11 -12.68 -3.70
CA VAL A 150 21.67 -12.51 -3.55
C VAL A 150 20.95 -13.59 -4.35
N SER A 151 20.07 -14.31 -3.66
CA SER A 151 19.17 -15.29 -4.24
C SER A 151 17.76 -14.73 -4.31
N LEU A 152 17.12 -14.95 -5.45
CA LEU A 152 15.72 -14.61 -5.67
C LEU A 152 14.93 -15.90 -5.89
N SER A 153 13.77 -16.00 -5.27
CA SER A 153 12.83 -17.10 -5.51
C SER A 153 11.42 -16.54 -5.66
N PHE A 154 10.71 -17.02 -6.68
CA PHE A 154 9.32 -16.66 -6.93
C PHE A 154 8.40 -17.85 -6.66
N THR A 155 7.28 -17.55 -6.04
CA THR A 155 6.06 -18.37 -6.06
C THR A 155 4.99 -17.63 -6.87
N ASP A 156 3.79 -18.20 -6.97
CA ASP A 156 2.67 -17.57 -7.69
C ASP A 156 2.21 -16.23 -7.07
N ASN A 157 2.56 -15.96 -5.81
CA ASN A 157 2.11 -14.78 -5.06
C ASN A 157 3.17 -14.15 -4.17
N ALA A 158 4.44 -14.55 -4.27
CA ALA A 158 5.49 -13.98 -3.43
C ALA A 158 6.87 -14.01 -4.10
N LEU A 159 7.69 -13.04 -3.73
CA LEU A 159 9.11 -12.92 -4.01
C LEU A 159 9.87 -13.06 -2.69
N THR A 160 10.78 -14.03 -2.60
CA THR A 160 11.72 -14.14 -1.49
C THR A 160 13.10 -13.68 -1.94
N ILE A 161 13.70 -12.80 -1.15
CA ILE A 161 15.06 -12.30 -1.31
C ILE A 161 15.87 -12.83 -0.15
N ASP A 162 16.94 -13.57 -0.45
CA ASP A 162 17.80 -14.14 0.58
C ASP A 162 19.28 -14.02 0.22
N TYR A 163 20.12 -13.85 1.23
CA TYR A 163 21.58 -13.73 1.11
C TYR A 163 22.26 -14.03 2.45
N PRO A 164 23.56 -14.39 2.45
CA PRO A 164 24.30 -14.70 3.67
C PRO A 164 24.25 -13.56 4.69
N GLU A 165 24.27 -13.89 5.99
CA GLU A 165 24.17 -12.90 7.09
C GLU A 165 25.35 -11.92 7.14
N GLU A 166 26.47 -12.27 6.51
CA GLU A 166 27.64 -11.40 6.38
C GLU A 166 27.51 -10.31 5.31
N ASP A 167 26.54 -10.44 4.40
CA ASP A 167 26.24 -9.43 3.38
C ASP A 167 25.14 -8.50 3.90
N PHE A 168 25.29 -7.19 3.69
CA PHE A 168 24.39 -6.16 4.22
C PHE A 168 24.03 -5.16 3.11
N PHE A 169 22.74 -4.95 2.91
CA PHE A 169 22.19 -3.99 1.95
C PHE A 169 21.26 -2.96 2.61
N GLY A 170 21.22 -2.91 3.94
CA GLY A 170 20.45 -1.92 4.69
C GLY A 170 21.00 -1.57 6.06
N GLY A 171 20.29 -0.65 6.73
CA GLY A 171 20.50 -0.33 8.12
C GLY A 171 19.95 -1.40 9.07
N ALA A 172 20.18 -1.21 10.37
CA ALA A 172 19.63 -2.10 11.39
C ALA A 172 18.11 -2.27 11.22
N ASN A 173 17.65 -3.52 11.15
CA ASN A 173 16.25 -3.91 10.91
C ASN A 173 15.66 -3.51 9.54
N ALA A 174 16.44 -2.88 8.65
CA ALA A 174 16.01 -2.45 7.32
C ALA A 174 16.66 -3.26 6.18
N GLU A 175 17.15 -4.47 6.47
CA GLU A 175 17.73 -5.34 5.45
C GLU A 175 16.67 -5.81 4.44
N PRO A 176 16.87 -5.63 3.12
CA PRO A 176 16.00 -6.11 2.04
C PRO A 176 15.73 -7.63 2.02
N ARG A 177 16.41 -8.40 2.89
CA ARG A 177 16.21 -9.84 3.06
C ARG A 177 14.85 -10.14 3.71
N ASP A 178 13.87 -10.51 2.90
CA ASP A 178 12.56 -10.94 3.40
C ASP A 178 11.75 -11.67 2.30
N THR A 179 10.54 -12.11 2.66
CA THR A 179 9.49 -12.51 1.73
C THR A 179 8.48 -11.38 1.54
N TYR A 180 8.31 -10.98 0.29
CA TYR A 180 7.37 -9.96 -0.15
C TYR A 180 6.21 -10.62 -0.90
N PHE A 181 4.98 -10.26 -0.56
CA PHE A 181 3.77 -10.80 -1.16
C PHE A 181 3.31 -9.90 -2.32
N LEU A 182 2.83 -10.51 -3.40
CA LEU A 182 2.35 -9.82 -4.58
C LEU A 182 1.14 -8.95 -4.21
N GLN A 183 1.35 -7.64 -4.23
CA GLN A 183 0.32 -6.65 -3.96
C GLN A 183 -0.52 -6.41 -5.22
N ASN A 184 0.15 -6.29 -6.37
CA ASN A 184 -0.47 -5.90 -7.64
C ASN A 184 0.48 -6.23 -8.81
N SER A 185 -0.03 -6.72 -9.94
CA SER A 185 0.76 -7.06 -11.14
C SER A 185 0.70 -6.02 -12.27
N GLY A 186 0.17 -4.83 -11.98
CA GLY A 186 0.10 -3.75 -12.96
C GLY A 186 -1.00 -4.01 -13.99
N THR A 187 -0.69 -3.96 -15.28
CA THR A 187 -1.70 -3.88 -16.35
C THR A 187 -2.42 -5.19 -16.65
N GLU A 188 -1.89 -6.33 -16.23
CA GLU A 188 -2.53 -7.64 -16.41
C GLU A 188 -2.48 -8.40 -15.09
N ASP A 189 -3.61 -8.97 -14.67
CA ASP A 189 -3.67 -9.78 -13.45
C ASP A 189 -2.78 -11.03 -13.57
N ALA A 190 -1.85 -11.20 -12.62
CA ALA A 190 -1.12 -12.44 -12.48
C ALA A 190 -2.10 -13.62 -12.19
N PRO A 191 -1.75 -14.87 -12.51
CA PRO A 191 -2.65 -16.01 -12.32
C PRO A 191 -3.21 -16.15 -10.90
N PHE A 192 -2.40 -15.84 -9.88
CA PHE A 192 -2.85 -15.81 -8.49
C PHE A 192 -3.92 -14.73 -8.27
N LEU A 193 -3.65 -13.49 -8.68
CA LEU A 193 -4.57 -12.36 -8.54
C LEU A 193 -5.87 -12.58 -9.32
N SER A 194 -5.80 -13.14 -10.53
CA SER A 194 -6.98 -13.50 -11.31
C SER A 194 -7.92 -14.43 -10.52
N ARG A 195 -7.38 -15.53 -9.95
CA ARG A 195 -8.17 -16.47 -9.14
C ARG A 195 -8.72 -15.82 -7.88
N LEU A 196 -7.89 -15.04 -7.18
CA LEU A 196 -8.28 -14.31 -5.98
C LEU A 196 -9.44 -13.35 -6.28
N TYR A 197 -9.32 -12.53 -7.33
CA TYR A 197 -10.33 -11.55 -7.74
C TYR A 197 -11.63 -12.20 -8.19
N ASP A 198 -11.56 -13.34 -8.88
CA ASP A 198 -12.75 -14.10 -9.26
C ASP A 198 -13.50 -14.64 -8.03
N GLN A 199 -12.79 -15.25 -7.07
CA GLN A 199 -13.39 -15.78 -5.84
C GLN A 199 -13.91 -14.69 -4.92
N ALA A 200 -13.16 -13.59 -4.79
CA ALA A 200 -13.54 -12.45 -3.99
C ALA A 200 -14.66 -11.61 -4.64
N GLY A 201 -14.97 -11.83 -5.92
CA GLY A 201 -15.98 -11.06 -6.64
C GLY A 201 -15.57 -9.62 -6.92
N VAL A 202 -14.29 -9.37 -7.18
CA VAL A 202 -13.79 -8.04 -7.59
C VAL A 202 -14.24 -7.75 -9.02
N GLU A 203 -14.92 -6.62 -9.20
CA GLU A 203 -15.40 -6.16 -10.51
C GLU A 203 -14.25 -5.87 -11.47
N GLU A 204 -14.46 -6.13 -12.76
CA GLU A 204 -13.44 -5.94 -13.81
C GLU A 204 -12.87 -4.51 -13.84
N ALA A 205 -13.70 -3.50 -13.51
CA ALA A 205 -13.30 -2.10 -13.45
C ALA A 205 -12.25 -1.78 -12.37
N TYR A 206 -12.07 -2.67 -11.40
CA TYR A 206 -11.11 -2.52 -10.29
C TYR A 206 -9.90 -3.46 -10.40
N ARG A 207 -9.81 -4.27 -11.46
CA ARG A 207 -8.67 -5.16 -11.71
C ARG A 207 -7.54 -4.45 -12.44
N ASN A 208 -6.45 -5.15 -12.80
CA ASN A 208 -5.38 -4.61 -13.64
C ASN A 208 -4.77 -3.31 -13.10
N GLY A 209 -4.28 -3.34 -11.85
CA GLY A 209 -3.56 -2.21 -11.29
C GLY A 209 -4.39 -1.34 -10.34
N PHE A 210 -5.70 -1.57 -10.25
CA PHE A 210 -6.61 -0.76 -9.42
C PHE A 210 -7.00 -1.42 -8.10
N THR A 211 -6.53 -2.64 -7.83
CA THR A 211 -6.72 -3.30 -6.54
C THR A 211 -5.36 -3.68 -5.97
N ASP A 212 -5.10 -3.21 -4.75
CA ASP A 212 -3.92 -3.58 -3.98
C ASP A 212 -4.31 -4.67 -2.97
N VAL A 213 -3.46 -5.69 -2.85
CA VAL A 213 -3.63 -6.79 -1.91
C VAL A 213 -2.63 -6.65 -0.76
N TYR A 214 -3.14 -6.42 0.44
CA TYR A 214 -2.35 -6.44 1.68
C TYR A 214 -2.42 -7.83 2.29
N THR A 215 -1.26 -8.41 2.56
CA THR A 215 -1.14 -9.78 3.10
C THR A 215 -0.72 -9.73 4.56
N TYR A 216 -1.49 -10.41 5.40
CA TYR A 216 -1.26 -10.56 6.83
C TYR A 216 -1.13 -12.05 7.14
N PRO A 217 0.11 -12.57 7.29
CA PRO A 217 0.31 -13.95 7.70
C PRO A 217 -0.39 -14.24 9.04
N LEU A 218 -0.87 -15.46 9.23
CA LEU A 218 -1.51 -15.95 10.46
C LEU A 218 -0.78 -17.22 10.94
N ASP A 219 -0.91 -17.53 12.24
CA ASP A 219 -0.18 -18.63 12.90
C ASP A 219 -0.49 -20.03 12.33
N ASP A 220 -1.61 -20.22 11.63
CA ASP A 220 -2.06 -21.51 11.08
C ASP A 220 -1.58 -21.77 9.62
N ASP A 221 -0.47 -21.15 9.20
CA ASP A 221 0.00 -21.12 7.81
C ASP A 221 -1.06 -20.57 6.83
N GLN A 222 -1.97 -19.73 7.33
CA GLN A 222 -2.99 -19.03 6.55
C GLN A 222 -2.57 -17.57 6.39
N ASN A 223 -3.14 -16.92 5.38
CA ASN A 223 -2.99 -15.49 5.19
C ASN A 223 -4.36 -14.83 5.21
N LEU A 224 -4.52 -13.74 5.95
CA LEU A 224 -5.59 -12.79 5.74
C LEU A 224 -5.18 -11.83 4.63
N LEU A 225 -6.02 -11.71 3.61
CA LEU A 225 -5.84 -10.80 2.50
C LEU A 225 -6.89 -9.69 2.58
N LEU A 226 -6.44 -8.44 2.59
CA LEU A 226 -7.29 -7.27 2.41
C LEU A 226 -7.10 -6.74 0.99
N LEU A 227 -8.16 -6.78 0.20
CA LEU A 227 -8.20 -6.27 -1.17
C LEU A 227 -8.79 -4.86 -1.12
N ARG A 228 -7.99 -3.84 -1.42
CA ARG A 228 -8.45 -2.46 -1.53
C ARG A 228 -8.52 -2.04 -2.99
N SER A 229 -9.74 -1.90 -3.49
CA SER A 229 -10.01 -1.45 -4.85
C SER A 229 -10.16 0.08 -4.87
N GLN A 230 -9.33 0.74 -5.66
CA GLN A 230 -9.39 2.18 -5.90
C GLN A 230 -10.42 2.50 -6.99
N SER A 231 -11.04 3.67 -6.90
CA SER A 231 -11.94 4.15 -7.94
C SER A 231 -11.18 4.39 -9.26
N SER A 232 -11.79 3.96 -10.37
CA SER A 232 -11.26 4.20 -11.71
C SER A 232 -11.37 5.67 -12.14
N VAL A 233 -12.17 6.47 -11.42
CA VAL A 233 -12.34 7.92 -11.65
C VAL A 233 -11.33 8.72 -10.83
N ASP A 234 -11.08 8.31 -9.58
CA ASP A 234 -10.13 8.95 -8.68
C ASP A 234 -9.42 7.87 -7.85
N ARG A 235 -8.13 7.66 -8.13
CA ARG A 235 -7.34 6.63 -7.48
C ARG A 235 -7.08 6.90 -6.00
N ALA A 236 -7.27 8.13 -5.54
CA ALA A 236 -7.15 8.45 -4.11
C ALA A 236 -8.37 7.98 -3.30
N VAL A 237 -9.43 7.52 -3.96
CA VAL A 237 -10.67 7.11 -3.33
C VAL A 237 -10.77 5.59 -3.34
N THR A 238 -10.89 5.01 -2.14
CA THR A 238 -11.21 3.59 -1.99
C THR A 238 -12.68 3.35 -2.39
N ALA A 239 -12.90 2.52 -3.39
CA ALA A 239 -14.22 2.19 -3.92
C ALA A 239 -14.82 0.94 -3.27
N SER A 240 -13.98 -0.05 -2.92
CA SER A 240 -14.40 -1.30 -2.28
C SER A 240 -13.25 -1.89 -1.48
N GLU A 241 -13.57 -2.50 -0.34
CA GLU A 241 -12.63 -3.24 0.48
C GLU A 241 -13.18 -4.63 0.75
N ARG A 242 -12.41 -5.68 0.49
CA ARG A 242 -12.85 -7.07 0.66
C ARG A 242 -11.82 -7.87 1.44
N ILE A 243 -12.32 -8.76 2.30
CA ILE A 243 -11.47 -9.62 3.12
C ILE A 243 -11.59 -11.07 2.66
N VAL A 244 -10.45 -11.74 2.51
CA VAL A 244 -10.33 -13.13 2.11
C VAL A 244 -9.34 -13.85 3.00
N ILE A 245 -9.68 -15.05 3.49
CA ILE A 245 -8.70 -15.98 4.05
C ILE A 245 -8.14 -16.83 2.92
N HIS A 246 -6.83 -16.83 2.78
CA HIS A 246 -6.10 -17.68 1.84
C HIS A 246 -5.40 -18.80 2.59
N ASN A 247 -5.66 -20.05 2.18
CA ASN A 247 -4.93 -21.22 2.63
C ASN A 247 -3.98 -21.68 1.49
N PRO A 248 -2.67 -21.36 1.58
CA PRO A 248 -1.70 -21.73 0.55
C PRO A 248 -1.56 -23.24 0.33
N LYS A 249 -1.75 -24.05 1.38
CA LYS A 249 -1.60 -25.52 1.29
C LYS A 249 -2.70 -26.17 0.44
N GLU A 250 -3.89 -25.57 0.43
CA GLU A 250 -5.05 -26.05 -0.32
C GLU A 250 -5.31 -25.24 -1.61
N ASP A 251 -4.51 -24.21 -1.91
CA ASP A 251 -4.76 -23.19 -2.96
C ASP A 251 -6.21 -22.69 -2.91
N ARG A 252 -6.71 -22.42 -1.69
CA ARG A 252 -8.11 -22.08 -1.44
C ARG A 252 -8.26 -20.66 -0.92
N PHE A 253 -9.19 -19.93 -1.54
CA PHE A 253 -9.67 -18.63 -1.09
C PHE A 253 -11.03 -18.77 -0.42
N ILE A 254 -11.19 -18.13 0.74
CA ILE A 254 -12.44 -18.09 1.50
C ILE A 254 -12.82 -16.61 1.68
N PRO A 255 -13.69 -16.07 0.82
CA PRO A 255 -14.16 -14.69 0.96
C PRO A 255 -15.01 -14.56 2.23
N LEU A 256 -14.69 -13.58 3.08
CA LEU A 256 -15.49 -13.26 4.26
C LEU A 256 -16.55 -12.19 3.96
N GLY A 257 -16.26 -11.31 3.01
CA GLY A 257 -17.20 -10.29 2.51
C GLY A 257 -16.54 -8.93 2.24
N GLU A 258 -17.39 -7.94 2.02
CA GLU A 258 -16.99 -6.54 1.80
C GLU A 258 -17.04 -5.78 3.13
N VAL A 259 -16.04 -4.93 3.39
CA VAL A 259 -15.98 -4.10 4.60
C VAL A 259 -16.89 -2.89 4.39
N VAL A 260 -18.12 -2.99 4.90
CA VAL A 260 -19.13 -1.94 4.81
C VAL A 260 -19.78 -1.72 6.18
N PRO A 261 -20.16 -0.49 6.56
CA PRO A 261 -20.62 -0.18 7.92
C PRO A 261 -21.71 -1.11 8.45
N TYR A 262 -22.68 -1.48 7.60
CA TYR A 262 -23.82 -2.31 7.98
C TYR A 262 -23.54 -3.83 8.05
N ASP A 263 -22.34 -4.31 7.70
CA ASP A 263 -21.95 -5.73 7.76
C ASP A 263 -20.68 -5.95 8.60
N LEU A 264 -20.16 -4.90 9.25
CA LEU A 264 -18.91 -4.95 10.03
C LEU A 264 -18.94 -6.01 11.12
N ASP A 265 -20.06 -6.17 11.84
CA ASP A 265 -20.17 -7.16 12.92
C ASP A 265 -20.08 -8.59 12.42
N SER A 266 -20.71 -8.90 11.28
CA SER A 266 -20.61 -10.21 10.62
C SER A 266 -19.16 -10.51 10.23
N ILE A 267 -18.46 -9.53 9.64
CA ILE A 267 -17.05 -9.66 9.28
C ILE A 267 -16.18 -9.88 10.53
N ARG A 268 -16.40 -9.11 11.60
CA ARG A 268 -15.68 -9.26 12.88
C ARG A 268 -15.90 -10.65 13.49
N GLU A 269 -17.12 -11.16 13.49
CA GLU A 269 -17.43 -12.51 13.99
C GLU A 269 -16.74 -13.60 13.15
N GLN A 270 -16.74 -13.46 11.83
CA GLN A 270 -16.04 -14.40 10.94
C GLN A 270 -14.53 -14.37 11.19
N LEU A 271 -13.91 -13.20 11.31
CA LEU A 271 -12.47 -13.06 11.59
C LEU A 271 -12.08 -13.68 12.94
N LYS A 272 -12.92 -13.51 13.97
CA LYS A 272 -12.72 -14.16 15.28
C LYS A 272 -12.72 -15.69 15.17
N ALA A 273 -13.51 -16.27 14.26
CA ALA A 273 -13.51 -17.71 14.02
C ALA A 273 -12.19 -18.24 13.43
N TYR A 274 -11.38 -17.36 12.84
CA TYR A 274 -10.01 -17.64 12.36
C TYR A 274 -8.93 -17.22 13.37
N ASN A 275 -9.29 -16.96 14.64
CA ASN A 275 -8.39 -16.51 15.69
C ASN A 275 -7.62 -15.22 15.37
N VAL A 276 -8.15 -14.37 14.48
CA VAL A 276 -7.59 -13.06 14.20
C VAL A 276 -7.80 -12.18 15.44
N ASP A 277 -6.72 -11.59 15.96
CA ASP A 277 -6.77 -10.76 17.15
C ASP A 277 -7.50 -9.43 16.89
N GLU A 278 -7.98 -8.80 17.96
CA GLU A 278 -8.82 -7.59 17.83
C GLU A 278 -8.09 -6.38 17.25
N GLU A 279 -6.76 -6.32 17.37
CA GLU A 279 -5.96 -5.25 16.78
C GLU A 279 -5.90 -5.40 15.26
N LEU A 280 -5.58 -6.59 14.78
CA LEU A 280 -5.59 -6.89 13.34
C LEU A 280 -7.00 -6.79 12.75
N VAL A 281 -8.05 -7.23 13.46
CA VAL A 281 -9.45 -7.03 13.04
C VAL A 281 -9.75 -5.54 12.82
N TYR A 282 -9.36 -4.68 13.76
CA TYR A 282 -9.54 -3.24 13.60
C TYR A 282 -8.73 -2.71 12.42
N GLU A 283 -7.47 -3.09 12.30
CA GLU A 283 -6.60 -2.63 11.20
C GLU A 283 -7.18 -2.97 9.83
N VAL A 284 -7.68 -4.19 9.61
CA VAL A 284 -8.17 -4.61 8.29
C VAL A 284 -9.58 -4.12 7.98
N THR A 285 -10.37 -3.76 8.99
CA THR A 285 -11.74 -3.24 8.81
C THR A 285 -11.82 -1.71 8.84
N ARG A 286 -10.77 -1.04 9.35
CA ARG A 286 -10.67 0.42 9.49
C ARG A 286 -9.30 0.92 9.03
N LYS A 287 -8.78 0.35 7.93
CA LYS A 287 -7.39 0.52 7.50
C LYS A 287 -6.96 1.97 7.36
N GLU A 288 -7.78 2.79 6.73
CA GLU A 288 -7.46 4.21 6.52
C GLU A 288 -7.27 4.98 7.84
N TYR A 289 -8.10 4.69 8.84
CA TYR A 289 -7.97 5.30 10.17
C TYR A 289 -6.78 4.74 10.95
N ALA A 290 -6.56 3.43 10.88
CA ALA A 290 -5.42 2.79 11.51
C ALA A 290 -4.08 3.30 10.94
N ASP A 291 -3.97 3.41 9.61
CA ASP A 291 -2.78 3.91 8.93
C ASP A 291 -2.51 5.38 9.31
N ARG A 292 -3.53 6.26 9.30
CA ARG A 292 -3.38 7.67 9.70
C ARG A 292 -3.02 7.84 11.18
N TYR A 293 -3.55 6.99 12.06
CA TYR A 293 -3.14 7.01 13.46
C TYR A 293 -1.65 6.67 13.59
N LYS A 294 -1.17 5.64 12.89
CA LYS A 294 0.26 5.30 12.84
C LYS A 294 1.09 6.48 12.29
N GLU A 295 0.64 7.17 11.25
CA GLU A 295 1.29 8.38 10.72
C GLU A 295 1.33 9.54 11.73
N VAL A 296 0.29 9.75 12.53
CA VAL A 296 0.31 10.74 13.63
C VAL A 296 1.39 10.38 14.64
N LEU A 297 1.44 9.11 15.07
CA LEU A 297 2.48 8.63 15.97
C LEU A 297 3.88 8.81 15.38
N MET A 298 4.04 8.56 14.07
CA MET A 298 5.28 8.79 13.32
C MET A 298 5.72 10.26 13.37
N LYS A 299 4.82 11.18 13.03
CA LYS A 299 5.11 12.62 13.04
C LYS A 299 5.52 13.12 14.43
N ARG A 300 4.84 12.66 15.49
CA ARG A 300 5.16 13.03 16.89
C ARG A 300 6.55 12.58 17.29
N PHE A 301 6.93 11.35 16.93
CA PHE A 301 8.26 10.83 17.20
C PHE A 301 9.34 11.62 16.46
N ASP A 302 9.18 11.86 15.16
CA ASP A 302 10.18 12.59 14.36
C ASP A 302 10.41 14.02 14.87
N GLN A 303 9.38 14.63 15.48
CA GLN A 303 9.46 15.93 16.13
C GLN A 303 10.13 15.88 17.53
N GLY A 304 10.52 14.70 18.01
CA GLY A 304 11.16 14.51 19.31
C GLY A 304 10.25 14.82 20.48
N GLN A 305 8.92 14.66 20.33
CA GLN A 305 7.97 14.93 21.39
C GLN A 305 8.20 13.94 22.56
N ALA A 306 8.72 14.45 23.67
CA ALA A 306 9.20 13.67 24.82
C ALA A 306 8.13 12.79 25.50
N GLU A 307 6.86 13.05 25.18
CA GLU A 307 5.69 12.40 25.74
C GLU A 307 5.53 10.97 25.20
N PHE A 308 6.02 10.68 23.98
CA PHE A 308 6.03 9.33 23.39
C PHE A 308 6.95 8.35 24.15
N LEU A 309 7.99 8.86 24.81
CA LEU A 309 8.95 8.04 25.57
C LEU A 309 8.51 7.77 27.02
N ASN A 310 7.50 8.48 27.52
CA ASN A 310 7.18 8.53 28.96
C ASN A 310 5.70 8.33 29.34
N GLY A 311 4.77 8.14 28.40
CA GLY A 311 3.38 7.84 28.74
C GLY A 311 2.41 7.82 27.54
N ALA A 312 1.13 7.53 27.82
CA ALA A 312 0.06 7.61 26.83
C ALA A 312 -0.21 9.09 26.50
N VAL A 313 0.01 9.49 25.24
CA VAL A 313 -0.24 10.85 24.77
C VAL A 313 -1.58 10.88 24.09
N ASN A 314 -2.55 11.54 24.74
CA ASN A 314 -3.87 11.73 24.14
C ASN A 314 -3.75 12.52 22.82
N LEU A 315 -4.46 12.07 21.80
CA LEU A 315 -4.62 12.81 20.55
C LEU A 315 -5.24 14.18 20.82
N THR A 316 -4.81 15.19 20.08
CA THR A 316 -5.47 16.49 20.02
C THR A 316 -6.73 16.40 19.15
N GLU A 317 -7.55 17.45 19.16
CA GLU A 317 -8.70 17.54 18.25
C GLU A 317 -8.28 17.57 16.78
N GLU A 318 -7.18 18.27 16.45
CA GLU A 318 -6.64 18.34 15.09
C GLU A 318 -6.14 16.97 14.60
N GLU A 319 -5.51 16.18 15.48
CA GLU A 319 -5.03 14.84 15.11
C GLU A 319 -6.18 13.85 14.98
N ALA A 320 -7.17 13.90 15.87
CA ALA A 320 -8.38 13.09 15.74
C ALA A 320 -9.15 13.46 14.46
N PHE A 321 -9.24 14.76 14.15
CA PHE A 321 -9.84 15.24 12.90
C PHE A 321 -9.05 14.75 11.68
N TYR A 322 -7.72 14.79 11.72
CA TYR A 322 -6.87 14.23 10.66
C TYR A 322 -7.09 12.72 10.48
N ILE A 323 -7.15 11.94 11.56
CA ILE A 323 -7.39 10.49 11.46
C ILE A 323 -8.69 10.21 10.70
N VAL A 324 -9.77 10.93 11.03
CA VAL A 324 -11.07 10.74 10.38
C VAL A 324 -11.10 11.27 8.95
N THR A 325 -10.58 12.47 8.72
CA THR A 325 -10.83 13.23 7.47
C THR A 325 -9.65 13.25 6.50
N GLY A 326 -8.44 12.96 6.97
CA GLY A 326 -7.19 13.15 6.23
C GLY A 326 -6.73 14.61 6.13
N ILE A 327 -7.40 15.55 6.79
CA ILE A 327 -7.10 16.99 6.72
C ILE A 327 -6.25 17.40 7.91
N GLU A 328 -5.02 17.81 7.64
CA GLU A 328 -4.07 18.23 8.68
C GLU A 328 -4.34 19.65 9.19
N ASN A 329 -3.91 19.93 10.42
CA ASN A 329 -3.90 21.27 11.04
C ASN A 329 -5.27 21.97 11.00
N SER A 330 -6.35 21.19 11.14
CA SER A 330 -7.71 21.70 11.16
C SER A 330 -8.59 20.88 12.09
N THR A 331 -9.69 21.48 12.54
CA THR A 331 -10.79 20.82 13.25
C THR A 331 -12.11 20.93 12.49
N ALA A 332 -12.10 21.55 11.31
CA ALA A 332 -13.26 21.68 10.44
C ALA A 332 -12.85 21.77 8.96
N ALA A 333 -13.72 21.30 8.08
CA ALA A 333 -13.57 21.41 6.65
C ALA A 333 -14.94 21.51 5.98
N GLU A 334 -15.04 22.37 4.98
CA GLU A 334 -16.24 22.53 4.17
C GLU A 334 -15.93 22.41 2.68
N ASN A 335 -16.82 21.76 1.93
CA ASN A 335 -16.83 21.75 0.48
C ASN A 335 -18.16 22.29 -0.01
N ASN A 336 -18.15 23.57 -0.40
CA ASN A 336 -19.33 24.25 -0.92
C ASN A 336 -19.53 23.91 -2.41
N ARG A 337 -20.58 23.15 -2.69
CA ARG A 337 -21.01 22.79 -4.05
C ARG A 337 -22.32 23.47 -4.44
N ARG A 338 -22.65 24.58 -3.80
CA ARG A 338 -23.80 25.41 -4.20
C ARG A 338 -23.48 26.19 -5.46
N ASP A 339 -24.50 26.42 -6.26
CA ASP A 339 -24.42 27.23 -7.45
C ASP A 339 -24.43 28.74 -7.12
N ASN A 340 -24.44 29.57 -8.16
CA ASN A 340 -24.50 31.03 -8.04
C ASN A 340 -25.84 31.56 -7.48
N GLN A 341 -26.85 30.72 -7.38
CA GLN A 341 -28.14 31.01 -6.72
C GLN A 341 -28.14 30.52 -5.27
N ASN A 342 -26.99 30.02 -4.77
CA ASN A 342 -26.84 29.42 -3.44
C ASN A 342 -27.73 28.17 -3.26
N ILE A 343 -28.02 27.45 -4.35
CA ILE A 343 -28.76 26.18 -4.35
C ILE A 343 -27.78 25.02 -4.51
N GLY A 344 -28.03 23.91 -3.80
CA GLY A 344 -27.17 22.74 -3.75
C GLY A 344 -26.68 22.47 -2.33
N SER A 345 -25.49 21.89 -2.24
CA SER A 345 -25.01 21.27 -0.99
C SER A 345 -23.72 21.90 -0.49
N ILE A 346 -23.61 22.04 0.82
CA ILE A 346 -22.33 22.23 1.51
C ILE A 346 -22.07 20.98 2.32
N PHE A 347 -20.96 20.30 2.03
CA PHE A 347 -20.52 19.15 2.81
C PHE A 347 -19.60 19.65 3.91
N ILE A 348 -19.91 19.32 5.15
CA ILE A 348 -19.22 19.83 6.34
C ILE A 348 -18.74 18.64 7.17
N GLN A 349 -17.52 18.76 7.66
CA GLN A 349 -16.89 17.86 8.61
C GLN A 349 -16.30 18.74 9.71
N GLU A 350 -16.70 18.55 10.96
CA GLU A 350 -16.18 19.36 12.07
C GLU A 350 -16.13 18.58 13.38
N VAL A 351 -15.25 18.98 14.28
CA VAL A 351 -15.27 18.53 15.67
C VAL A 351 -16.53 19.08 16.34
N ASP A 352 -17.46 18.19 16.69
CA ASP A 352 -18.73 18.55 17.33
C ASP A 352 -18.56 18.69 18.85
N HIS A 353 -17.93 17.70 19.48
CA HIS A 353 -17.60 17.74 20.90
C HIS A 353 -16.35 16.90 21.19
N ALA A 354 -15.70 17.22 22.31
CA ALA A 354 -14.52 16.49 22.75
C ALA A 354 -14.39 16.53 24.28
N ASP A 355 -13.87 15.45 24.85
CA ASP A 355 -13.55 15.34 26.26
C ASP A 355 -12.16 14.72 26.47
N GLU A 356 -11.83 14.27 27.68
CA GLU A 356 -10.52 13.69 27.99
C GLU A 356 -10.28 12.31 27.35
N GLN A 357 -11.35 11.61 26.95
CA GLN A 357 -11.31 10.25 26.42
C GLN A 357 -11.46 10.22 24.90
N ALA A 358 -12.33 11.07 24.35
CA ALA A 358 -12.70 11.01 22.94
C ALA A 358 -12.83 12.39 22.27
N VAL A 359 -12.76 12.37 20.94
CA VAL A 359 -13.13 13.48 20.06
C VAL A 359 -14.19 12.97 19.08
N THR A 360 -15.32 13.66 18.97
CA THR A 360 -16.39 13.29 18.06
C THR A 360 -16.42 14.24 16.87
N ILE A 361 -16.31 13.68 15.67
CA ILE A 361 -16.36 14.41 14.40
C ILE A 361 -17.74 14.20 13.76
N HIS A 362 -18.45 15.29 13.49
CA HIS A 362 -19.74 15.26 12.79
C HIS A 362 -19.53 15.47 11.30
N ILE A 363 -20.05 14.54 10.51
CA ILE A 363 -20.02 14.60 9.04
C ILE A 363 -21.45 14.78 8.56
N TYR A 364 -21.72 15.88 7.88
CA TYR A 364 -23.07 16.21 7.43
C TYR A 364 -23.10 17.07 6.17
N GLU A 365 -24.30 17.18 5.60
CA GLU A 365 -24.58 17.98 4.41
C GLU A 365 -25.65 19.01 4.73
N GLU A 366 -25.38 20.28 4.46
CA GLU A 366 -26.40 21.32 4.40
C GLU A 366 -26.95 21.45 2.99
N VAL A 367 -28.15 20.94 2.80
CA VAL A 367 -28.86 20.95 1.51
C VAL A 367 -29.77 22.16 1.46
N ARG A 368 -29.65 22.93 0.38
CA ARG A 368 -30.60 23.98 0.01
C ARG A 368 -31.19 23.68 -1.34
N ASN A 369 -32.49 23.37 -1.37
CA ASN A 369 -33.21 23.06 -2.60
C ASN A 369 -33.73 24.32 -3.30
N ASP A 370 -34.16 25.31 -2.51
CA ASP A 370 -34.62 26.61 -2.99
C ASP A 370 -34.42 27.70 -1.91
N GLU A 371 -34.94 28.90 -2.14
CA GLU A 371 -34.78 30.01 -1.21
C GLU A 371 -35.38 29.74 0.18
N THR A 372 -36.35 28.83 0.28
CA THR A 372 -37.18 28.56 1.46
C THR A 372 -36.99 27.18 2.07
N ASP A 373 -36.35 26.24 1.35
CA ASP A 373 -36.08 24.88 1.80
C ASP A 373 -34.57 24.66 2.00
N THR A 374 -34.15 24.74 3.27
CA THR A 374 -32.81 24.37 3.74
C THR A 374 -32.95 23.35 4.86
N HIS A 375 -32.19 22.26 4.79
CA HIS A 375 -32.14 21.24 5.83
C HIS A 375 -30.74 20.63 5.94
N THR A 376 -30.48 19.99 7.08
CA THR A 376 -29.24 19.28 7.36
C THR A 376 -29.49 17.78 7.30
N ALA A 377 -28.63 17.06 6.60
CA ALA A 377 -28.61 15.60 6.55
C ALA A 377 -27.29 15.11 7.17
N THR A 378 -27.36 14.43 8.32
CA THR A 378 -26.18 13.81 8.93
C THR A 378 -25.81 12.54 8.19
N ALA A 379 -24.53 12.43 7.82
CA ALA A 379 -23.94 11.22 7.29
C ALA A 379 -23.49 10.30 8.44
N ASP A 380 -22.73 10.84 9.40
CA ASP A 380 -22.27 10.09 10.58
C ASP A 380 -21.78 11.01 11.72
N TRP A 381 -21.66 10.44 12.91
CA TRP A 381 -20.79 10.91 13.97
C TRP A 381 -19.71 9.86 14.21
N LEU A 382 -18.45 10.26 14.09
CA LEU A 382 -17.31 9.37 14.27
C LEU A 382 -16.59 9.74 15.57
N SER A 383 -16.61 8.81 16.53
CA SER A 383 -15.93 8.97 17.81
C SER A 383 -14.52 8.38 17.73
N VAL A 384 -13.52 9.19 18.07
CA VAL A 384 -12.10 8.82 18.07
C VAL A 384 -11.61 8.71 19.50
N ASP A 385 -11.17 7.52 19.89
CA ASP A 385 -10.51 7.30 21.18
C ASP A 385 -9.14 7.99 21.19
N ARG A 386 -8.94 8.92 22.12
CA ARG A 386 -7.72 9.75 22.17
C ARG A 386 -6.46 8.95 22.48
N GLN A 387 -6.56 7.78 23.10
CA GLN A 387 -5.38 7.00 23.48
C GLN A 387 -4.95 6.07 22.35
N THR A 388 -5.91 5.43 21.70
CA THR A 388 -5.69 4.35 20.75
C THR A 388 -5.89 4.75 19.30
N GLY A 389 -6.46 5.93 19.04
CA GLY A 389 -6.83 6.38 17.69
C GLY A 389 -7.92 5.54 17.03
N ARG A 390 -8.59 4.66 17.79
CA ARG A 390 -9.68 3.84 17.27
C ARG A 390 -10.89 4.70 16.98
N VAL A 391 -11.47 4.51 15.80
CA VAL A 391 -12.63 5.22 15.29
C VAL A 391 -13.83 4.29 15.29
N VAL A 392 -14.93 4.76 15.87
CA VAL A 392 -16.21 4.06 15.92
C VAL A 392 -17.28 4.96 15.31
N SER A 393 -18.15 4.39 14.50
CA SER A 393 -19.34 5.09 14.00
C SER A 393 -20.45 5.03 15.03
N GLU A 394 -21.00 6.17 15.43
CA GLU A 394 -22.14 6.18 16.38
C GLU A 394 -23.46 5.77 15.71
N LEU A 395 -23.53 5.79 14.38
CA LEU A 395 -24.74 5.38 13.65
C LEU A 395 -24.73 3.92 13.22
N PHE A 396 -23.55 3.33 13.03
CA PHE A 396 -23.42 2.01 12.39
C PHE A 396 -22.75 0.95 13.27
N ASP A 397 -21.96 1.33 14.28
CA ASP A 397 -21.31 0.42 15.24
C ASP A 397 -21.97 0.55 16.63
#